data_AF-A0A3D9BFV0-F1
#
_entry.id   AF-A0A3D9BFV0-F1
#
_cell.length_a   1.000
_cell.length_b   1.000
_cell.length_c   1.000
_cell.angle_alpha   90.00
_cell.angle_beta   90.00
_cell.angle_gamma   90.00
#
_symmetry.space_group_name_H-M   'P 1'
#
loop_
_entity.id
_entity.type
_entity.pdbx_description
1 polymer ?
#
loop_
_entity_poly.entity_id
_entity_poly.type
_entity_poly.pdbx_seq_one_letter_code
_entity_poly.pdbx_strand_id
1 'polypeptide(L)'
;MENYTNKIDSVVVEERNKMNTEFDLLEKKMKAGEISEVEMNEQKNIAAIRYEAIINDEIDRQKDEYEEITGKTVRRALFKSNLTKNNNLFRTARGALLDLTFEQPEFDEPEDPKNYLESFGYVAGISMINFTDKKFFNFSKGNELKNSMSGNFSLRYENQLGKTTSPVFYRVGLGWRLETIVPSNDRIFAQDDKNLYLTEFTGNNLKSAWLRTDYIYIPVETIFVLNPKYKDYKGVSYIDNTKKQLRVGVGLYGGTKINDKIHLQYKNDFGNRVYNREAVSKGLNPFIFGGKISIEYFGFNIYVMKDFTPIFNNDALIRNKKGVQIGIDLWALTF
;
A
#
# COMPACT_ATOMS: atom_id res chain seq x y z
N MET A 1 -12.22 1.31 -9.80
CA MET A 1 -12.27 2.64 -9.13
C MET A 1 -13.31 3.54 -9.78
N GLU A 2 -13.42 3.59 -11.11
CA GLU A 2 -14.46 4.38 -11.81
C GLU A 2 -15.89 4.14 -11.30
N ASN A 3 -16.31 2.90 -11.04
CA ASN A 3 -17.67 2.63 -10.57
C ASN A 3 -18.03 3.20 -9.19
N TYR A 4 -17.06 3.39 -8.28
CA TYR A 4 -17.34 3.92 -6.94
C TYR A 4 -17.44 5.45 -6.95
N THR A 5 -16.49 6.10 -7.63
CA THR A 5 -16.51 7.55 -7.83
C THR A 5 -17.77 8.00 -8.57
N ASN A 6 -18.13 7.29 -9.66
CA ASN A 6 -19.36 7.59 -10.41
C ASN A 6 -20.64 7.45 -9.57
N LYS A 7 -20.64 6.52 -8.59
CA LYS A 7 -21.80 6.28 -7.72
C LYS A 7 -21.94 7.36 -6.64
N ILE A 8 -20.83 7.82 -6.06
CA ILE A 8 -20.82 8.99 -5.17
C ILE A 8 -21.27 10.24 -5.92
N ASP A 9 -20.71 10.49 -7.09
CA ASP A 9 -21.05 11.67 -7.88
C ASP A 9 -22.55 11.67 -8.25
N SER A 10 -23.11 10.50 -8.58
CA SER A 10 -24.55 10.34 -8.81
C SER A 10 -25.39 10.68 -7.57
N VAL A 11 -25.01 10.21 -6.39
CA VAL A 11 -25.74 10.48 -5.12
C VAL A 11 -25.71 11.98 -4.80
N VAL A 12 -24.54 12.62 -4.94
CA VAL A 12 -24.38 14.06 -4.68
C VAL A 12 -25.23 14.89 -5.67
N VAL A 13 -25.24 14.51 -6.95
CA VAL A 13 -26.02 15.21 -7.98
C VAL A 13 -27.53 15.03 -7.74
N GLU A 14 -27.98 13.83 -7.39
CA GLU A 14 -29.40 13.55 -7.16
C GLU A 14 -29.95 14.33 -5.95
N GLU A 15 -29.25 14.28 -4.82
CA GLU A 15 -29.69 14.98 -3.60
C GLU A 15 -29.60 16.50 -3.74
N ARG A 16 -28.59 17.01 -4.47
CA ARG A 16 -28.51 18.43 -4.81
C ARG A 16 -29.69 18.89 -5.67
N ASN A 17 -30.14 18.06 -6.61
CA ASN A 17 -31.30 18.39 -7.44
C ASN A 17 -32.61 18.43 -6.64
N LYS A 18 -32.78 17.51 -5.68
CA LYS A 18 -33.91 17.52 -4.75
C LYS A 18 -33.91 18.79 -3.88
N MET A 19 -32.75 19.15 -3.34
CA MET A 19 -32.57 20.39 -2.56
C MET A 19 -32.93 21.64 -3.37
N ASN A 20 -32.44 21.75 -4.61
CA ASN A 20 -32.75 22.88 -5.48
C ASN A 20 -34.26 22.97 -5.79
N THR A 21 -34.93 21.84 -5.97
CA THR A 21 -36.39 21.80 -6.18
C THR A 21 -37.15 22.32 -4.96
N GLU A 22 -36.70 22.00 -3.74
CA GLU A 22 -37.28 22.53 -2.51
C GLU A 22 -37.04 24.05 -2.37
N PHE A 23 -35.85 24.53 -2.77
CA PHE A 23 -35.54 25.96 -2.78
C PHE A 23 -36.45 26.73 -3.75
N ASP A 24 -36.70 26.18 -4.94
CA ASP A 24 -37.60 26.79 -5.93
C ASP A 24 -39.05 26.88 -5.43
N LEU A 25 -39.50 25.90 -4.63
CA LEU A 25 -40.82 25.93 -4.00
C LEU A 25 -40.91 27.00 -2.91
N LEU A 26 -39.86 27.17 -2.10
CA LEU A 26 -39.79 28.22 -1.09
C LEU A 26 -39.79 29.62 -1.73
N GLU A 27 -39.09 29.79 -2.84
CA GLU A 27 -39.10 31.06 -3.59
C GLU A 27 -40.47 31.39 -4.18
N LYS A 28 -41.22 30.38 -4.66
CA LYS A 28 -42.59 30.56 -5.15
C LYS A 28 -43.53 31.00 -4.03
N LYS A 29 -43.42 30.41 -2.82
CA LYS A 29 -44.22 30.80 -1.65
C LYS A 29 -43.91 32.22 -1.17
N MET A 30 -42.64 32.62 -1.20
CA MET A 30 -42.24 34.00 -0.91
C MET A 30 -42.84 34.97 -1.93
N LYS A 31 -42.76 34.66 -3.23
CA LYS A 31 -43.35 35.49 -4.31
C LYS A 31 -44.88 35.57 -4.23
N ALA A 32 -45.53 34.56 -3.70
CA ALA A 32 -46.97 34.55 -3.44
C ALA A 32 -47.37 35.31 -2.15
N GLY A 33 -46.39 35.78 -1.36
CA GLY A 33 -46.61 36.49 -0.10
C GLY A 33 -46.99 35.60 1.08
N GLU A 34 -46.83 34.28 0.95
CA GLU A 34 -47.20 33.29 2.00
C GLU A 34 -46.15 33.21 3.12
N ILE A 35 -44.90 33.59 2.84
CA ILE A 35 -43.78 33.60 3.80
C ILE A 35 -42.91 34.85 3.59
N SER A 36 -42.26 35.33 4.65
CA SER A 36 -41.30 36.44 4.56
C SER A 36 -39.94 35.99 4.00
N GLU A 37 -39.13 36.94 3.53
CA GLU A 37 -37.78 36.68 3.03
C GLU A 37 -36.84 36.11 4.13
N VAL A 38 -37.04 36.54 5.37
CA VAL A 38 -36.28 36.05 6.53
C VAL A 38 -36.62 34.58 6.81
N GLU A 39 -37.90 34.23 6.81
CA GLU A 39 -38.36 32.85 7.01
C GLU A 39 -37.95 31.92 5.86
N MET A 40 -37.95 32.43 4.62
CA MET A 40 -37.44 31.68 3.47
C MET A 40 -35.96 31.33 3.64
N ASN A 41 -35.13 32.30 4.02
CA ASN A 41 -33.69 32.08 4.19
C ASN A 41 -33.38 31.12 5.34
N GLU A 42 -34.14 31.19 6.43
CA GLU A 42 -34.00 30.27 7.56
C GLU A 42 -34.40 28.84 7.15
N GLN A 43 -35.50 28.66 6.42
CA GLN A 43 -35.92 27.36 5.90
C GLN A 43 -34.95 26.79 4.86
N LYS A 44 -34.38 27.62 3.99
CA LYS A 44 -33.31 27.19 3.05
C LYS A 44 -32.07 26.70 3.80
N ASN A 45 -31.68 27.37 4.88
CA ASN A 45 -30.52 26.97 5.68
C ASN A 45 -30.76 25.64 6.42
N ILE A 46 -31.93 25.46 7.01
CA ILE A 46 -32.34 24.19 7.64
C ILE A 46 -32.36 23.05 6.62
N ALA A 47 -32.91 23.29 5.43
CA ALA A 47 -32.92 22.31 4.34
C ALA A 47 -31.49 21.98 3.86
N ALA A 48 -30.60 22.96 3.72
CA ALA A 48 -29.20 22.73 3.35
C ALA A 48 -28.47 21.82 4.35
N ILE A 49 -28.60 22.09 5.66
CA ILE A 49 -28.01 21.26 6.72
C ILE A 49 -28.58 19.83 6.69
N ARG A 50 -29.89 19.69 6.44
CA ARG A 50 -30.54 18.38 6.32
C ARG A 50 -30.01 17.59 5.12
N TYR A 51 -29.90 18.22 3.95
CA TYR A 51 -29.39 17.55 2.75
C TYR A 51 -27.90 17.24 2.85
N GLU A 52 -27.10 18.08 3.51
CA GLU A 52 -25.71 17.77 3.83
C GLU A 52 -25.61 16.51 4.70
N ALA A 53 -26.43 16.38 5.74
CA ALA A 53 -26.48 15.19 6.57
C ALA A 53 -26.91 13.93 5.79
N ILE A 54 -27.92 14.05 4.91
CA ILE A 54 -28.40 12.94 4.06
C ILE A 54 -27.31 12.47 3.09
N ILE A 55 -26.62 13.41 2.42
CA ILE A 55 -25.54 13.10 1.49
C ILE A 55 -24.39 12.40 2.23
N ASN A 56 -24.01 12.89 3.41
CA ASN A 56 -22.95 12.29 4.20
C ASN A 56 -23.31 10.86 4.67
N ASP A 57 -24.55 10.64 5.13
CA ASP A 57 -25.02 9.30 5.55
C ASP A 57 -25.06 8.31 4.37
N GLU A 58 -25.53 8.75 3.20
CA GLU A 58 -25.59 7.89 2.01
C GLU A 58 -24.19 7.55 1.47
N ILE A 59 -23.26 8.51 1.50
CA ILE A 59 -21.85 8.27 1.15
C ILE A 59 -21.21 7.27 2.13
N ASP A 60 -21.48 7.38 3.42
CA ASP A 60 -20.95 6.45 4.42
C ASP A 60 -21.56 5.04 4.26
N ARG A 61 -22.84 4.92 3.93
CA ARG A 61 -23.46 3.63 3.60
C ARG A 61 -22.85 2.98 2.36
N GLN A 62 -22.53 3.76 1.32
CA GLN A 62 -21.83 3.27 0.13
C GLN A 62 -20.37 2.86 0.44
N LYS A 63 -19.70 3.51 1.42
CA LYS A 63 -18.39 3.05 1.90
C LYS A 63 -18.50 1.69 2.59
N ASP A 64 -19.46 1.53 3.49
CA ASP A 64 -19.66 0.28 4.24
C ASP A 64 -19.98 -0.89 3.29
N GLU A 65 -20.81 -0.67 2.27
CA GLU A 65 -21.11 -1.67 1.23
C GLU A 65 -19.85 -2.05 0.44
N TYR A 66 -19.02 -1.07 0.09
CA TYR A 66 -17.77 -1.31 -0.63
C TYR A 66 -16.74 -2.05 0.23
N GLU A 67 -16.63 -1.71 1.51
CA GLU A 67 -15.79 -2.42 2.49
C GLU A 67 -16.28 -3.86 2.69
N GLU A 68 -17.60 -4.09 2.72
CA GLU A 68 -18.18 -5.43 2.82
C GLU A 68 -17.92 -6.26 1.56
N ILE A 69 -18.08 -5.70 0.36
CA ILE A 69 -17.77 -6.38 -0.91
C ILE A 69 -16.27 -6.70 -0.99
N THR A 70 -15.41 -5.78 -0.57
CA THR A 70 -13.96 -5.98 -0.52
C THR A 70 -13.62 -7.08 0.48
N GLY A 71 -14.21 -7.06 1.68
CA GLY A 71 -14.06 -8.09 2.70
C GLY A 71 -14.56 -9.46 2.25
N LYS A 72 -15.72 -9.54 1.58
CA LYS A 72 -16.26 -10.76 0.98
C LYS A 72 -15.39 -11.29 -0.15
N THR A 73 -14.78 -10.41 -0.94
CA THR A 73 -13.87 -10.77 -2.04
C THR A 73 -12.57 -11.33 -1.50
N VAL A 74 -11.98 -10.68 -0.50
CA VAL A 74 -10.80 -11.16 0.22
C VAL A 74 -11.10 -12.49 0.91
N ARG A 75 -12.24 -12.60 1.62
CA ARG A 75 -12.68 -13.85 2.24
C ARG A 75 -12.89 -14.96 1.21
N ARG A 76 -13.51 -14.67 0.06
CA ARG A 76 -13.70 -15.66 -1.01
C ARG A 76 -12.38 -16.11 -1.62
N ALA A 77 -11.41 -15.21 -1.79
CA ALA A 77 -10.05 -15.56 -2.21
C ALA A 77 -9.33 -16.44 -1.18
N LEU A 78 -9.57 -16.23 0.11
CA LEU A 78 -8.96 -17.01 1.20
C LEU A 78 -9.62 -18.37 1.44
N PHE A 79 -10.91 -18.54 1.13
CA PHE A 79 -11.69 -19.74 1.52
C PHE A 79 -12.22 -20.61 0.36
N LYS A 80 -11.97 -20.26 -0.91
CA LYS A 80 -12.33 -21.11 -2.07
C LYS A 80 -11.26 -22.16 -2.46
N SER A 81 -10.31 -22.47 -1.59
CA SER A 81 -9.42 -23.62 -1.80
C SER A 81 -10.00 -24.87 -1.13
N ASN A 82 -10.85 -25.62 -1.85
CA ASN A 82 -10.99 -27.07 -1.72
C ASN A 82 -12.04 -27.65 -2.67
N LEU A 83 -11.61 -28.26 -3.79
CA LEU A 83 -11.55 -29.72 -3.96
C LEU A 83 -11.49 -30.16 -5.44
N THR A 84 -10.60 -31.13 -5.66
CA THR A 84 -10.60 -32.16 -6.72
C THR A 84 -10.29 -31.75 -8.16
N LYS A 85 -9.00 -31.69 -8.49
CA LYS A 85 -8.45 -32.38 -9.67
C LYS A 85 -6.97 -32.68 -9.45
N ASN A 86 -6.58 -33.91 -9.78
CA ASN A 86 -5.20 -34.39 -9.82
C ASN A 86 -4.40 -33.56 -10.83
N ASN A 87 -3.87 -32.41 -10.41
CA ASN A 87 -2.94 -31.63 -11.20
C ASN A 87 -1.57 -31.78 -10.53
N ASN A 88 -0.66 -32.44 -11.25
CA ASN A 88 0.73 -32.56 -10.85
C ASN A 88 1.29 -31.15 -10.62
N LEU A 89 1.58 -30.87 -9.35
CA LEU A 89 2.11 -29.62 -8.81
C LEU A 89 3.42 -29.23 -9.51
N PHE A 90 3.34 -28.37 -10.53
CA PHE A 90 4.50 -27.59 -10.94
C PHE A 90 4.63 -26.37 -10.03
N ARG A 91 5.46 -26.54 -9.00
CA ARG A 91 5.85 -25.53 -8.01
C ARG A 91 6.98 -24.69 -8.58
N THR A 92 6.74 -23.42 -8.87
CA THR A 92 7.86 -22.51 -9.16
C THR A 92 8.54 -22.17 -7.83
N ALA A 93 9.86 -22.32 -7.74
CA ALA A 93 10.62 -22.15 -6.49
C ALA A 93 10.79 -20.69 -6.06
N ARG A 94 9.83 -19.79 -6.34
CA ARG A 94 10.04 -18.34 -6.34
C ARG A 94 9.20 -17.62 -5.28
N GLY A 95 9.67 -17.74 -4.04
CA GLY A 95 9.72 -16.64 -3.07
C GLY A 95 8.45 -16.04 -2.44
N ALA A 96 7.26 -16.67 -2.43
CA ALA A 96 6.14 -16.18 -1.62
C ALA A 96 5.41 -17.22 -0.75
N LEU A 97 4.90 -16.75 0.40
CA LEU A 97 4.16 -17.55 1.37
C LEU A 97 2.87 -18.17 0.80
N LEU A 98 2.20 -17.49 -0.14
CA LEU A 98 1.01 -17.96 -0.85
C LEU A 98 1.23 -17.85 -2.37
N ASP A 99 1.30 -19.00 -3.02
CA ASP A 99 1.32 -19.12 -4.49
C ASP A 99 -0.12 -19.35 -4.97
N LEU A 100 -0.71 -18.33 -5.61
CA LEU A 100 -2.06 -18.39 -6.17
C LEU A 100 -1.94 -18.82 -7.64
N THR A 101 -2.10 -20.10 -7.91
CA THR A 101 -2.00 -20.65 -9.28
C THR A 101 -3.24 -20.27 -10.10
N PHE A 102 -3.06 -19.49 -11.15
CA PHE A 102 -4.04 -19.32 -12.24
C PHE A 102 -3.60 -20.16 -13.45
N GLU A 103 -4.51 -20.42 -14.41
CA GLU A 103 -4.23 -21.21 -15.61
C GLU A 103 -2.93 -20.76 -16.29
N GLN A 104 -1.98 -21.70 -16.37
CA GLN A 104 -0.66 -21.47 -16.94
C GLN A 104 -0.78 -21.22 -18.45
N PRO A 105 0.12 -20.44 -19.06
CA PRO A 105 0.28 -20.49 -20.50
C PRO A 105 0.64 -21.93 -20.90
N GLU A 106 -0.09 -22.49 -21.87
CA GLU A 106 0.24 -23.79 -22.45
C GLU A 106 1.60 -23.68 -23.14
N PHE A 107 2.64 -24.22 -22.51
CA PHE A 107 3.94 -24.39 -23.16
C PHE A 107 3.91 -25.65 -24.02
N ASP A 108 4.39 -25.56 -25.26
CA ASP A 108 4.48 -26.71 -26.18
C ASP A 108 5.30 -27.87 -25.58
N GLU A 109 6.31 -27.56 -24.75
CA GLU A 109 7.13 -28.54 -24.02
C GLU A 109 7.25 -28.15 -22.53
N PRO A 110 6.35 -28.59 -21.64
CA PRO A 110 6.38 -28.22 -20.22
C PRO A 110 7.60 -28.76 -19.46
N GLU A 111 8.44 -29.60 -20.06
CA GLU A 111 9.69 -30.08 -19.44
C GLU A 111 10.95 -29.30 -19.86
N ASP A 112 10.86 -28.35 -20.79
CA ASP A 112 12.02 -27.56 -21.25
C ASP A 112 12.53 -26.66 -20.10
N PRO A 113 13.78 -26.85 -19.62
CA PRO A 113 14.36 -26.04 -18.56
C PRO A 113 14.39 -24.53 -18.87
N LYS A 114 14.40 -24.15 -20.16
CA LYS A 114 14.41 -22.74 -20.59
C LYS A 114 13.20 -21.97 -20.12
N ASN A 115 12.04 -22.62 -20.04
CA ASN A 115 10.79 -22.02 -19.56
C ASN A 115 10.88 -21.58 -18.09
N TYR A 116 11.89 -22.05 -17.34
CA TYR A 116 12.10 -21.73 -15.93
C TYR A 116 13.31 -20.84 -15.66
N LEU A 117 14.00 -20.35 -16.70
CA LEU A 117 15.13 -19.42 -16.56
C LEU A 117 14.68 -17.98 -16.55
N GLU A 118 13.61 -17.69 -17.27
CA GLU A 118 12.96 -16.39 -17.34
C GLU A 118 11.64 -16.43 -16.57
N SER A 119 11.24 -15.30 -15.98
CA SER A 119 9.88 -15.16 -15.49
C SER A 119 9.44 -13.71 -15.40
N PHE A 120 8.14 -13.50 -15.52
CA PHE A 120 7.51 -12.23 -15.22
C PHE A 120 6.46 -12.43 -14.12
N GLY A 121 6.29 -11.48 -13.20
CA GLY A 121 5.34 -11.68 -12.12
C GLY A 121 5.05 -10.48 -11.23
N TYR A 122 4.01 -10.61 -10.42
CA TYR A 122 3.67 -9.70 -9.34
C TYR A 122 4.22 -10.23 -8.03
N VAL A 123 4.73 -9.36 -7.17
CA VAL A 123 5.16 -9.69 -5.81
C VAL A 123 4.59 -8.67 -4.84
N ALA A 124 3.99 -9.14 -3.74
CA ALA A 124 3.49 -8.32 -2.67
C ALA A 124 4.10 -8.75 -1.33
N GLY A 125 4.56 -7.78 -0.56
CA GLY A 125 5.24 -8.00 0.70
C GLY A 125 4.84 -7.00 1.77
N ILE A 126 5.15 -7.37 3.01
CA ILE A 126 4.95 -6.52 4.19
C ILE A 126 6.26 -6.45 4.98
N SER A 127 6.53 -5.28 5.54
CA SER A 127 7.73 -5.01 6.32
C SER A 127 7.45 -4.13 7.51
N MET A 128 8.28 -4.26 8.53
CA MET A 128 8.34 -3.35 9.67
C MET A 128 9.47 -2.36 9.46
N ILE A 129 9.19 -1.07 9.62
CA ILE A 129 10.15 0.02 9.51
C ILE A 129 10.65 0.39 10.91
N ASN A 130 11.96 0.43 11.09
CA ASN A 130 12.63 0.97 12.27
C ASN A 130 13.41 2.24 11.89
N PHE A 131 13.18 3.32 12.64
CA PHE A 131 13.84 4.61 12.44
C PHE A 131 15.07 4.73 13.34
N THR A 132 16.26 4.91 12.76
CA THR A 132 17.52 4.87 13.49
C THR A 132 18.63 5.70 12.83
N ASP A 133 19.34 6.51 13.62
CA ASP A 133 20.43 7.38 13.12
C ASP A 133 21.81 6.69 13.04
N LYS A 134 22.10 5.71 13.92
CA LYS A 134 23.47 5.14 14.05
C LYS A 134 23.56 3.62 14.12
N LYS A 135 22.52 2.93 14.61
CA LYS A 135 22.51 1.46 14.75
C LYS A 135 21.66 0.85 13.64
N PHE A 136 22.03 -0.31 13.11
CA PHE A 136 21.18 -0.99 12.11
C PHE A 136 19.82 -1.39 12.67
N PHE A 137 19.75 -1.73 13.97
CA PHE A 137 18.53 -2.02 14.68
C PHE A 137 18.53 -1.29 16.01
N ASN A 138 17.52 -0.45 16.26
CA ASN A 138 17.29 0.11 17.58
C ASN A 138 15.80 0.06 17.93
N PHE A 139 15.43 -0.96 18.70
CA PHE A 139 14.07 -1.15 19.20
C PHE A 139 13.85 -0.50 20.58
N SER A 140 14.74 0.39 21.03
CA SER A 140 14.65 1.03 22.34
C SER A 140 13.42 1.93 22.48
N LYS A 141 12.78 1.90 23.65
CA LYS A 141 11.78 2.90 24.05
C LYS A 141 12.43 4.29 24.11
N GLY A 142 11.79 5.30 23.53
CA GLY A 142 12.25 6.71 23.55
C GLY A 142 12.49 7.37 22.18
N ASN A 143 12.34 6.63 21.08
CA ASN A 143 12.34 7.23 19.74
C ASN A 143 11.08 8.08 19.52
N GLU A 144 11.19 9.16 18.76
CA GLU A 144 10.06 10.02 18.40
C GLU A 144 9.03 9.31 17.50
N LEU A 145 9.46 8.27 16.79
CA LEU A 145 8.65 7.43 15.91
C LEU A 145 8.61 5.99 16.44
N LYS A 146 7.45 5.36 16.37
CA LYS A 146 7.27 3.94 16.66
C LYS A 146 7.77 3.09 15.50
N ASN A 147 7.98 1.81 15.78
CA ASN A 147 8.08 0.82 14.71
C ASN A 147 6.82 0.91 13.85
N SER A 148 7.05 1.13 12.57
CA SER A 148 6.03 1.48 11.60
C SER A 148 5.89 0.35 10.59
N MET A 149 4.92 0.44 9.68
CA MET A 149 4.64 -0.66 8.75
C MET A 149 4.76 -0.17 7.31
N SER A 150 5.33 -1.00 6.45
CA SER A 150 5.45 -0.75 5.02
C SER A 150 4.89 -1.93 4.24
N GLY A 151 4.06 -1.64 3.25
CA GLY A 151 3.61 -2.59 2.25
C GLY A 151 4.31 -2.33 0.93
N ASN A 152 4.67 -3.38 0.20
CA ASN A 152 5.21 -3.24 -1.15
C ASN A 152 4.47 -4.15 -2.12
N PHE A 153 4.40 -3.66 -3.36
CA PHE A 153 3.85 -4.36 -4.51
C PHE A 153 4.81 -4.10 -5.67
N SER A 154 5.17 -5.12 -6.45
CA SER A 154 6.06 -4.93 -7.58
C SER A 154 5.75 -5.87 -8.73
N LEU A 155 5.81 -5.33 -9.94
CA LEU A 155 5.99 -6.05 -11.18
C LEU A 155 7.46 -6.36 -11.35
N ARG A 156 7.79 -7.62 -11.61
CA ARG A 156 9.18 -8.10 -11.61
C ARG A 156 9.43 -9.00 -12.80
N TYR A 157 10.48 -8.67 -13.53
CA TYR A 157 11.11 -9.52 -14.53
C TYR A 157 12.36 -10.16 -13.92
N GLU A 158 12.53 -11.47 -14.08
CA GLU A 158 13.72 -12.22 -13.66
C GLU A 158 14.28 -12.99 -14.84
N ASN A 159 15.59 -12.94 -15.05
CA ASN A 159 16.25 -13.76 -16.07
C ASN A 159 17.65 -14.18 -15.61
N GLN A 160 18.15 -15.28 -16.17
CA GLN A 160 19.48 -15.82 -15.88
C GLN A 160 20.55 -14.96 -16.54
N LEU A 161 21.64 -14.72 -15.81
CA LEU A 161 22.80 -14.00 -16.31
C LEU A 161 23.87 -15.00 -16.79
N GLY A 162 24.20 -14.98 -18.08
CA GLY A 162 25.30 -15.75 -18.66
C GLY A 162 24.86 -17.08 -19.28
N LYS A 163 25.63 -18.15 -19.04
CA LYS A 163 25.36 -19.49 -19.60
C LYS A 163 24.19 -20.15 -18.87
N THR A 164 23.60 -21.18 -19.49
CA THR A 164 22.48 -21.98 -18.93
C THR A 164 22.78 -22.63 -17.57
N THR A 165 24.05 -22.82 -17.25
CA THR A 165 24.54 -23.35 -15.97
C THR A 165 24.86 -22.27 -14.93
N SER A 166 24.68 -20.99 -15.25
CA SER A 166 25.02 -19.90 -14.34
C SER A 166 24.07 -19.87 -13.12
N PRO A 167 24.59 -19.83 -11.89
CA PRO A 167 23.76 -19.71 -10.69
C PRO A 167 23.33 -18.26 -10.41
N VAL A 168 23.51 -17.35 -11.36
CA VAL A 168 23.25 -15.91 -11.17
C VAL A 168 22.06 -15.49 -12.01
N PHE A 169 21.12 -14.80 -11.38
CA PHE A 169 19.96 -14.18 -12.01
C PHE A 169 19.96 -12.69 -11.74
N TYR A 170 19.33 -11.92 -12.62
CA TYR A 170 19.03 -10.52 -12.37
C TYR A 170 17.51 -10.34 -12.34
N ARG A 171 17.08 -9.36 -11.55
CA ARG A 171 15.69 -8.93 -11.46
C ARG A 171 15.62 -7.43 -11.68
N VAL A 172 14.63 -7.02 -12.45
CA VAL A 172 14.27 -5.62 -12.65
C VAL A 172 12.76 -5.49 -12.58
N GLY A 173 12.27 -4.37 -12.06
CA GLY A 173 10.84 -4.22 -11.88
C GLY A 173 10.36 -2.78 -11.77
N LEU A 174 9.05 -2.68 -11.56
CA LEU A 174 8.36 -1.45 -11.19
C LEU A 174 7.50 -1.75 -9.98
N GLY A 175 7.70 -1.00 -8.91
CA GLY A 175 7.07 -1.22 -7.62
C GLY A 175 6.37 0.00 -7.07
N TRP A 176 5.42 -0.27 -6.18
CA TRP A 176 4.72 0.68 -5.35
C TRP A 176 4.99 0.31 -3.88
N ARG A 177 5.55 1.24 -3.12
CA ARG A 177 5.81 1.13 -1.69
C ARG A 177 4.90 2.08 -0.93
N LEU A 178 4.25 1.56 0.10
CA LEU A 178 3.31 2.25 0.97
C LEU A 178 3.86 2.24 2.39
N GLU A 179 4.11 3.39 2.97
CA GLU A 179 4.67 3.50 4.31
C GLU A 179 3.66 4.14 5.24
N THR A 180 3.40 3.53 6.39
CA THR A 180 2.57 4.12 7.45
C THR A 180 3.44 4.34 8.68
N ILE A 181 3.82 5.60 8.89
CA ILE A 181 4.70 6.06 9.95
C ILE A 181 3.86 6.50 11.14
N VAL A 182 4.16 5.97 12.32
CA VAL A 182 3.39 6.24 13.54
C VAL A 182 4.26 6.99 14.54
N PRO A 183 3.80 8.11 15.12
CA PRO A 183 4.54 8.82 16.16
C PRO A 183 4.50 8.05 17.48
N SER A 184 5.53 8.25 18.30
CA SER A 184 5.60 7.71 19.65
C SER A 184 4.77 8.50 20.65
N ASN A 185 4.26 7.81 21.67
CA ASN A 185 3.38 8.37 22.71
C ASN A 185 2.09 8.97 22.11
N ASP A 186 1.47 9.91 22.82
CA ASP A 186 0.26 10.63 22.36
C ASP A 186 0.61 11.87 21.53
N ARG A 187 1.63 11.74 20.68
CA ARG A 187 2.06 12.81 19.75
C ARG A 187 1.36 12.66 18.40
N ILE A 188 1.30 13.78 17.68
CA ILE A 188 0.73 13.87 16.33
C ILE A 188 1.72 14.56 15.39
N PHE A 189 1.58 14.27 14.10
CA PHE A 189 2.24 15.07 13.06
C PHE A 189 1.47 16.38 12.89
N ALA A 190 2.19 17.49 12.94
CA ALA A 190 1.69 18.82 12.66
C ALA A 190 2.64 19.51 11.69
N GLN A 191 2.13 20.45 10.91
CA GLN A 191 2.93 21.23 9.98
C GLN A 191 2.56 22.71 10.04
N ASP A 192 3.55 23.55 9.77
CA ASP A 192 3.39 24.98 9.54
C ASP A 192 3.86 25.33 8.11
N ASP A 193 3.90 26.62 7.77
CA ASP A 193 4.32 27.09 6.44
C ASP A 193 5.76 26.68 6.05
N LYS A 194 6.58 26.27 7.02
CA LYS A 194 8.00 25.98 6.86
C LYS A 194 8.35 24.54 7.17
N ASN A 195 7.78 23.95 8.23
CA ASN A 195 8.29 22.74 8.84
C ASN A 195 7.20 21.69 9.10
N LEU A 196 7.62 20.42 9.04
CA LEU A 196 6.88 19.28 9.58
C LEU A 196 7.47 18.91 10.94
N TYR A 197 6.65 18.76 11.97
CA TYR A 197 7.12 18.46 13.31
C TYR A 197 6.15 17.56 14.09
N LEU A 198 6.60 17.09 15.24
CA LEU A 198 5.79 16.31 16.16
C LEU A 198 5.39 17.19 17.34
N THR A 199 4.10 17.22 17.66
CA THR A 199 3.57 17.93 18.83
C THR A 199 2.73 17.01 19.68
N GLU A 200 2.55 17.34 20.95
CA GLU A 200 1.62 16.64 21.81
C GLU A 200 0.18 16.92 21.39
N PHE A 201 -0.65 15.89 21.46
CA PHE A 201 -2.08 16.03 21.20
C PHE A 201 -2.75 16.72 22.39
N THR A 202 -3.39 17.87 22.14
CA THR A 202 -4.04 18.68 23.19
C THR A 202 -5.50 18.30 23.43
N GLY A 203 -6.10 17.47 22.58
CA GLY A 203 -7.48 17.03 22.71
C GLY A 203 -7.64 15.82 23.63
N ASN A 204 -8.89 15.47 23.90
CA ASN A 204 -9.22 14.26 24.66
C ASN A 204 -9.21 13.02 23.75
N ASN A 205 -8.79 11.88 24.29
CA ASN A 205 -8.95 10.55 23.68
C ASN A 205 -8.40 10.40 22.24
N LEU A 206 -7.08 10.56 22.07
CA LEU A 206 -6.40 10.20 20.81
C LEU A 206 -6.67 8.75 20.44
N LYS A 207 -7.11 8.49 19.21
CA LYS A 207 -7.36 7.13 18.70
C LYS A 207 -6.27 6.67 17.74
N SER A 208 -5.91 7.50 16.79
CA SER A 208 -4.89 7.17 15.81
C SER A 208 -4.24 8.43 15.27
N ALA A 209 -2.92 8.38 15.10
CA ALA A 209 -2.14 9.40 14.41
C ALA A 209 -1.09 8.68 13.57
N TRP A 210 -1.05 8.98 12.27
CA TRP A 210 -0.04 8.43 11.38
C TRP A 210 0.19 9.34 10.18
N LEU A 211 1.39 9.24 9.62
CA LEU A 211 1.75 9.85 8.35
C LEU A 211 1.94 8.71 7.35
N ARG A 212 1.27 8.78 6.20
CA ARG A 212 1.44 7.82 5.12
C ARG A 212 2.17 8.46 3.95
N THR A 213 3.09 7.72 3.37
CA THR A 213 3.81 8.11 2.15
C THR A 213 3.78 6.97 1.15
N ASP A 214 3.49 7.31 -0.10
CA ASP A 214 3.37 6.38 -1.20
C ASP A 214 4.46 6.72 -2.24
N TYR A 215 5.25 5.71 -2.62
CA TYR A 215 6.34 5.84 -3.59
C TYR A 215 6.15 4.86 -4.75
N ILE A 216 6.42 5.33 -5.97
CA ILE A 216 6.71 4.46 -7.10
C ILE A 216 8.22 4.31 -7.20
N TYR A 217 8.72 3.07 -7.31
CA TYR A 217 10.14 2.78 -7.30
C TYR A 217 10.52 1.68 -8.29
N ILE A 218 11.78 1.66 -8.70
CA ILE A 218 12.36 0.66 -9.59
C ILE A 218 13.35 -0.17 -8.77
N PRO A 219 13.03 -1.43 -8.43
CA PRO A 219 14.00 -2.38 -7.89
C PRO A 219 14.87 -2.99 -8.98
N VAL A 220 16.16 -3.10 -8.69
CA VAL A 220 17.12 -3.89 -9.47
C VAL A 220 17.88 -4.79 -8.50
N GLU A 221 17.82 -6.11 -8.71
CA GLU A 221 18.44 -7.09 -7.82
C GLU A 221 19.28 -8.09 -8.62
N THR A 222 20.36 -8.56 -8.03
CA THR A 222 21.11 -9.75 -8.48
C THR A 222 20.88 -10.85 -7.47
N ILE A 223 20.51 -12.03 -7.95
CA ILE A 223 20.19 -13.20 -7.15
C ILE A 223 21.24 -14.28 -7.41
N PHE A 224 21.81 -14.79 -6.32
CA PHE A 224 22.80 -15.86 -6.33
C PHE A 224 22.16 -17.13 -5.79
N VAL A 225 22.14 -18.19 -6.60
CA VAL A 225 21.71 -19.52 -6.17
C VAL A 225 22.91 -20.22 -5.52
N LEU A 226 22.85 -20.44 -4.20
CA LEU A 226 23.98 -20.95 -3.42
C LEU A 226 24.16 -22.47 -3.51
N ASN A 227 23.08 -23.21 -3.80
CA ASN A 227 23.09 -24.66 -3.98
C ASN A 227 22.42 -25.05 -5.31
N PRO A 228 22.99 -24.63 -6.46
CA PRO A 228 22.39 -24.89 -7.75
C PRO A 228 22.31 -26.40 -7.99
N LYS A 229 21.18 -26.82 -8.53
CA LYS A 229 20.98 -28.19 -9.03
C LYS A 229 20.87 -28.11 -10.53
N TYR A 230 21.31 -29.14 -11.23
CA TYR A 230 21.35 -29.15 -12.70
C TYR A 230 20.53 -30.30 -13.26
N LYS A 231 19.94 -30.08 -14.45
CA LYS A 231 19.23 -31.07 -15.26
C LYS A 231 19.76 -30.97 -16.68
N ASP A 232 20.07 -32.12 -17.27
CA ASP A 232 20.46 -32.19 -18.68
C ASP A 232 19.21 -32.33 -19.55
N TYR A 233 19.17 -31.55 -20.62
CA TYR A 233 18.07 -31.52 -21.58
C TYR A 233 18.61 -31.28 -22.99
N LYS A 234 18.26 -32.17 -23.93
CA LYS A 234 18.73 -32.13 -25.33
C LYS A 234 20.26 -31.93 -25.45
N GLY A 235 21.04 -32.57 -24.59
CA GLY A 235 22.51 -32.52 -24.58
C GLY A 235 23.14 -31.27 -23.96
N VAL A 236 22.34 -30.38 -23.37
CA VAL A 236 22.80 -29.17 -22.69
C VAL A 236 22.40 -29.23 -21.22
N SER A 237 23.29 -28.81 -20.32
CA SER A 237 23.02 -28.75 -18.89
C SER A 237 22.39 -27.40 -18.52
N TYR A 238 21.33 -27.45 -17.72
CA TYR A 238 20.58 -26.29 -17.26
C TYR A 238 20.47 -26.29 -15.74
N ILE A 239 20.42 -25.11 -15.13
CA ILE A 239 20.03 -25.01 -13.72
C ILE A 239 18.55 -25.40 -13.56
N ASP A 240 18.29 -26.32 -12.63
CA ASP A 240 16.96 -26.83 -12.33
C ASP A 240 16.30 -25.98 -11.24
N ASN A 241 15.62 -24.93 -11.69
CA ASN A 241 14.86 -24.00 -10.85
C ASN A 241 13.57 -24.62 -10.26
N THR A 242 13.22 -25.87 -10.59
CA THR A 242 12.08 -26.56 -9.98
C THR A 242 12.42 -27.16 -8.62
N LYS A 243 13.71 -27.31 -8.30
CA LYS A 243 14.15 -27.90 -7.04
C LYS A 243 14.28 -26.85 -5.95
N LYS A 244 14.25 -27.33 -4.70
CA LYS A 244 14.53 -26.51 -3.52
C LYS A 244 15.95 -25.98 -3.59
N GLN A 245 16.08 -24.65 -3.63
CA GLN A 245 17.34 -23.93 -3.68
C GLN A 245 17.32 -22.78 -2.67
N LEU A 246 18.48 -22.51 -2.08
CA LEU A 246 18.78 -21.35 -1.27
C LEU A 246 19.30 -20.26 -2.21
N ARG A 247 18.66 -19.11 -2.20
CA ARG A 247 19.06 -17.96 -3.00
C ARG A 247 19.32 -16.76 -2.10
N VAL A 248 20.32 -15.97 -2.45
CA VAL A 248 20.63 -14.71 -1.78
C VAL A 248 20.56 -13.59 -2.79
N GLY A 249 19.75 -12.58 -2.52
CA GLY A 249 19.60 -11.41 -3.35
C GLY A 249 20.32 -10.20 -2.78
N VAL A 250 20.94 -9.41 -3.64
CA VAL A 250 21.45 -8.09 -3.33
C VAL A 250 20.99 -7.14 -4.41
N GLY A 251 20.44 -5.99 -4.03
CA GLY A 251 19.87 -5.04 -4.98
C GLY A 251 19.87 -3.61 -4.49
N LEU A 252 19.54 -2.74 -5.43
CA LEU A 252 19.33 -1.32 -5.24
C LEU A 252 17.93 -0.95 -5.68
N TYR A 253 17.40 0.12 -5.12
CA TYR A 253 16.15 0.70 -5.57
C TYR A 253 16.20 2.22 -5.55
N GLY A 254 15.51 2.83 -6.50
CA GLY A 254 15.29 4.27 -6.57
C GLY A 254 13.84 4.57 -6.92
N GLY A 255 13.27 5.63 -6.37
CA GLY A 255 11.87 5.96 -6.57
C GLY A 255 11.52 7.41 -6.27
N THR A 256 10.29 7.77 -6.64
CA THR A 256 9.70 9.10 -6.41
C THR A 256 8.44 8.96 -5.58
N LYS A 257 8.23 9.93 -4.70
CA LYS A 257 7.01 10.09 -3.92
C LYS A 257 5.89 10.50 -4.87
N ILE A 258 4.72 9.87 -4.73
CA ILE A 258 3.53 10.17 -5.52
C ILE A 258 2.39 10.70 -4.69
N ASN A 259 2.35 10.37 -3.40
CA ASN A 259 1.30 10.80 -2.50
C ASN A 259 1.79 10.77 -1.06
N ASP A 260 1.21 11.63 -0.24
CA ASP A 260 1.41 11.65 1.20
C ASP A 260 0.16 12.19 1.90
N LYS A 261 0.01 11.81 3.17
CA LYS A 261 -1.08 12.30 4.01
C LYS A 261 -0.74 12.16 5.48
N ILE A 262 -1.11 13.16 6.26
CA ILE A 262 -1.23 13.09 7.71
C ILE A 262 -2.67 12.68 8.03
N HIS A 263 -2.80 11.74 8.95
CA HIS A 263 -4.09 11.31 9.47
C HIS A 263 -4.11 11.46 10.99
N LEU A 264 -5.18 12.05 11.48
CA LEU A 264 -5.47 12.21 12.88
C LEU A 264 -6.92 11.81 13.16
N GLN A 265 -7.11 10.93 14.13
CA GLN A 265 -8.40 10.48 14.61
C GLN A 265 -8.46 10.60 16.13
N TYR A 266 -9.48 11.30 16.63
CA TYR A 266 -9.72 11.49 18.06
C TYR A 266 -11.22 11.63 18.36
N LYS A 267 -11.59 11.68 19.65
CA LYS A 267 -12.95 12.02 20.07
C LYS A 267 -12.97 13.44 20.63
N ASN A 268 -13.92 14.26 20.20
CA ASN A 268 -14.11 15.57 20.82
C ASN A 268 -14.76 15.46 22.21
N ASP A 269 -14.90 16.59 22.89
CA ASP A 269 -15.46 16.65 24.26
C ASP A 269 -16.92 16.21 24.34
N PHE A 270 -17.64 16.24 23.22
CA PHE A 270 -19.01 15.73 23.07
C PHE A 270 -19.07 14.22 22.77
N GLY A 271 -17.92 13.55 22.69
CA GLY A 271 -17.81 12.11 22.41
C GLY A 271 -17.87 11.73 20.92
N ASN A 272 -18.04 12.71 20.02
CA ASN A 272 -18.10 12.49 18.58
C ASN A 272 -16.70 12.22 18.00
N ARG A 273 -16.63 11.33 17.00
CA ARG A 273 -15.37 11.00 16.31
C ARG A 273 -15.01 12.09 15.31
N VAL A 274 -13.81 12.62 15.42
CA VAL A 274 -13.24 13.58 14.46
C VAL A 274 -12.16 12.89 13.66
N TYR A 275 -12.21 13.10 12.34
CA TYR A 275 -11.21 12.61 11.39
C TYR A 275 -10.62 13.81 10.67
N ASN A 276 -9.31 14.03 10.83
CA ASN A 276 -8.58 15.02 10.07
C ASN A 276 -7.60 14.32 9.13
N ARG A 277 -7.60 14.75 7.86
CA ARG A 277 -6.70 14.27 6.82
C ARG A 277 -6.15 15.47 6.08
N GLU A 278 -4.84 15.61 6.08
CA GLU A 278 -4.15 16.73 5.47
C GLU A 278 -3.01 16.22 4.58
N ALA A 279 -2.78 16.87 3.44
CA ALA A 279 -1.61 16.60 2.61
C ALA A 279 -0.35 17.16 3.29
N VAL A 280 0.80 16.52 3.10
CA VAL A 280 2.05 16.99 3.70
C VAL A 280 2.66 18.07 2.80
N SER A 281 2.74 19.30 3.30
CA SER A 281 3.21 20.45 2.52
C SER A 281 4.74 20.43 2.36
N LYS A 282 5.46 20.12 3.44
CA LYS A 282 6.93 20.14 3.53
C LYS A 282 7.44 19.03 4.46
N GLY A 283 8.76 18.83 4.50
CA GLY A 283 9.36 17.89 5.45
C GLY A 283 9.60 16.46 4.94
N LEU A 284 9.04 16.07 3.80
CA LEU A 284 9.28 14.75 3.18
C LEU A 284 10.20 14.86 1.97
N ASN A 285 11.09 13.89 1.82
CA ASN A 285 11.90 13.80 0.60
C ASN A 285 11.04 13.33 -0.59
N PRO A 286 11.13 14.00 -1.74
CA PRO A 286 10.40 13.59 -2.94
C PRO A 286 11.00 12.35 -3.59
N PHE A 287 12.24 11.98 -3.26
CA PHE A 287 12.93 10.82 -3.82
C PHE A 287 13.39 9.88 -2.71
N ILE A 288 13.40 8.58 -3.04
CA ILE A 288 13.98 7.54 -2.21
C ILE A 288 15.04 6.79 -3.00
N PHE A 289 16.11 6.43 -2.30
CA PHE A 289 17.16 5.56 -2.83
C PHE A 289 17.68 4.71 -1.69
N GLY A 290 17.89 3.41 -1.96
CA GLY A 290 18.32 2.47 -0.94
C GLY A 290 18.80 1.14 -1.50
N GLY A 291 19.20 0.27 -0.59
CA GLY A 291 19.68 -1.09 -0.88
C GLY A 291 18.78 -2.15 -0.26
N LYS A 292 18.69 -3.30 -0.91
CA LYS A 292 17.94 -4.47 -0.46
C LYS A 292 18.86 -5.69 -0.41
N ILE A 293 18.75 -6.47 0.66
CA ILE A 293 19.33 -7.81 0.75
C ILE A 293 18.20 -8.78 1.04
N SER A 294 18.16 -9.91 0.36
CA SER A 294 17.14 -10.94 0.56
C SER A 294 17.75 -12.33 0.69
N ILE A 295 17.06 -13.18 1.43
CA ILE A 295 17.34 -14.61 1.52
C ILE A 295 16.06 -15.34 1.15
N GLU A 296 16.16 -16.22 0.16
CA GLU A 296 15.06 -17.02 -0.37
C GLU A 296 15.34 -18.48 -0.16
N TYR A 297 14.38 -19.19 0.42
CA TYR A 297 14.43 -20.63 0.52
C TYR A 297 13.05 -21.23 0.31
N PHE A 298 12.93 -22.08 -0.71
CA PHE A 298 11.74 -22.90 -0.96
C PHE A 298 10.41 -22.11 -0.88
N GLY A 299 10.29 -21.04 -1.66
CA GLY A 299 9.07 -20.24 -1.67
C GLY A 299 8.96 -19.22 -0.53
N PHE A 300 9.93 -19.12 0.37
CA PHE A 300 9.90 -18.12 1.43
C PHE A 300 11.02 -17.09 1.21
N ASN A 301 10.67 -15.80 1.12
CA ASN A 301 11.62 -14.70 1.03
C ASN A 301 11.54 -13.85 2.31
N ILE A 302 12.69 -13.64 2.95
CA ILE A 302 12.90 -12.56 3.92
C ILE A 302 13.83 -11.54 3.28
N TYR A 303 13.52 -10.26 3.44
CA TYR A 303 14.39 -9.19 2.99
C TYR A 303 14.62 -8.13 4.07
N VAL A 304 15.74 -7.44 3.92
CA VAL A 304 16.08 -6.22 4.64
C VAL A 304 16.27 -5.12 3.60
N MET A 305 15.55 -4.01 3.76
CA MET A 305 15.71 -2.81 2.94
C MET A 305 16.26 -1.68 3.80
N LYS A 306 17.20 -0.91 3.28
CA LYS A 306 17.77 0.25 3.97
C LYS A 306 17.75 1.44 3.03
N ASP A 307 17.02 2.47 3.44
CA ASP A 307 17.02 3.73 2.70
C ASP A 307 18.32 4.49 2.99
N PHE A 308 19.03 4.86 1.93
CA PHE A 308 20.20 5.73 2.01
C PHE A 308 19.77 7.20 2.02
N THR A 309 18.67 7.51 1.32
CA THR A 309 17.99 8.79 1.41
C THR A 309 17.06 8.81 2.61
N PRO A 310 17.14 9.81 3.51
CA PRO A 310 16.19 9.93 4.61
C PRO A 310 14.74 10.09 4.11
N ILE A 311 13.74 9.56 4.81
CA ILE A 311 12.33 9.77 4.46
C ILE A 311 11.95 11.24 4.69
N PHE A 312 12.42 11.79 5.79
CA PHE A 312 12.22 13.17 6.18
C PHE A 312 13.38 14.05 5.69
N ASN A 313 13.09 15.20 5.10
CA ASN A 313 14.09 16.17 4.64
C ASN A 313 14.50 17.14 5.77
N ASN A 314 15.25 18.20 5.47
CA ASN A 314 15.72 19.15 6.50
C ASN A 314 14.61 20.01 7.11
N ASP A 315 13.51 20.21 6.39
CA ASP A 315 12.33 20.96 6.86
C ASP A 315 11.49 20.15 7.86
N ALA A 316 11.80 18.87 8.05
CA ALA A 316 11.20 18.08 9.12
C ALA A 316 12.04 18.18 10.40
N LEU A 317 11.44 18.70 11.47
CA LEU A 317 12.01 18.78 12.81
C LEU A 317 11.79 17.45 13.57
N ILE A 318 12.16 16.35 12.93
CA ILE A 318 12.01 14.97 13.43
C ILE A 318 13.37 14.29 13.46
N ARG A 319 13.70 13.61 14.55
CA ARG A 319 14.94 12.85 14.72
C ARG A 319 14.83 11.46 14.07
N ASN A 320 15.95 10.80 13.78
CA ASN A 320 15.97 9.47 13.17
C ASN A 320 15.25 9.41 11.82
N LYS A 321 15.76 10.14 10.83
CA LYS A 321 15.10 10.30 9.53
C LYS A 321 15.29 9.12 8.57
N LYS A 322 16.17 8.17 8.89
CA LYS A 322 16.50 7.00 8.07
C LYS A 322 15.74 5.76 8.54
N GLY A 323 15.13 5.05 7.59
CA GLY A 323 14.40 3.81 7.82
C GLY A 323 15.22 2.57 7.44
N VAL A 324 15.20 1.57 8.33
CA VAL A 324 15.59 0.19 8.03
C VAL A 324 14.34 -0.68 8.12
N GLN A 325 14.08 -1.46 7.09
CA GLN A 325 12.95 -2.37 7.00
C GLN A 325 13.39 -3.81 7.06
N ILE A 326 12.61 -4.62 7.76
CA ILE A 326 12.66 -6.09 7.65
C ILE A 326 11.29 -6.54 7.21
N GLY A 327 11.23 -7.35 6.16
CA GLY A 327 9.97 -7.82 5.62
C GLY A 327 10.02 -9.22 5.05
N ILE A 328 8.83 -9.67 4.67
CA ILE A 328 8.58 -10.94 4.02
C ILE A 328 7.74 -10.71 2.78
N ASP A 329 7.98 -11.51 1.75
CA ASP A 329 7.08 -11.57 0.59
C ASP A 329 5.93 -12.53 0.92
N LEU A 330 4.71 -12.00 0.88
CA LEU A 330 3.49 -12.76 1.22
C LEU A 330 2.94 -13.49 0.00
N TRP A 331 3.00 -12.84 -1.16
CA TRP A 331 2.42 -13.33 -2.39
C TRP A 331 3.35 -13.05 -3.56
N ALA A 332 3.51 -14.03 -4.45
CA ALA A 332 4.13 -13.88 -5.74
C ALA A 332 3.26 -14.64 -6.75
N LEU A 333 2.91 -13.96 -7.84
CA LEU A 333 2.26 -14.56 -9.00
C LEU A 333 3.25 -14.49 -10.16
N THR A 334 3.63 -15.64 -10.69
CA THR A 334 4.60 -15.73 -11.78
C THR A 334 3.91 -16.31 -13.02
N PHE A 335 4.15 -15.71 -14.19
CA PHE A 335 3.62 -16.11 -15.48
C PHE A 335 4.73 -16.69 -16.36
#